data_AF-A0A3N5WQ45-F1
#
_entry.id   AF-A0A3N5WQ45-F1
#
_cell.length_a   1.000
_cell.length_b   1.000
_cell.length_c   1.000
_cell.angle_alpha   90.00
_cell.angle_beta   90.00
_cell.angle_gamma   90.00
#
_symmetry.space_group_name_H-M   'P 1'
#
loop_
_entity.id
_entity.type
_entity.pdbx_description
1 polymer ?
#
loop_
_entity_poly.entity_id
_entity_poly.type
_entity_poly.pdbx_seq_one_letter_code
_entity_poly.pdbx_strand_id
1 'polypeptide(L)' 'MSECECVSTCDFFNEQMKGLEAIKEMMKRRYCLGDNSDCARHMVFQELGKGRVPPDLIPNQTEKVRNIITRFRMDEGPAS' A
#
# COMPACT_ATOMS: atom_id res chain seq x y z
N MET A 1 -4.76 4.96 16.25
CA MET A 1 -4.20 5.44 14.98
C MET A 1 -2.72 5.59 15.20
N SER A 2 -1.93 4.74 14.55
CA SER A 2 -0.49 4.68 14.72
C SER A 2 0.17 4.93 13.39
N GLU A 3 1.40 5.44 13.43
CA GLU A 3 2.24 5.55 12.25
C GLU A 3 2.28 4.21 11.50
N CYS A 4 2.13 4.27 10.18
CA CYS A 4 2.18 3.08 9.33
C CYS A 4 3.52 2.35 9.51
N GLU A 5 3.46 1.09 9.93
CA GLU A 5 4.64 0.23 10.13
C GLU A 5 5.47 0.06 8.85
N CYS A 6 4.83 0.22 7.69
CA CYS A 6 5.49 0.10 6.40
C CYS A 6 6.20 1.38 5.95
N VAL A 7 6.03 2.54 6.61
CA VAL A 7 6.46 3.84 6.06
C VAL A 7 7.96 3.91 5.72
N SER A 8 8.80 3.25 6.52
CA SER A 8 10.25 3.19 6.32
C SER A 8 10.67 2.22 5.21
N THR A 9 9.84 1.22 4.91
CA THR A 9 10.15 0.16 3.93
C THR A 9 9.24 0.16 2.71
N CYS A 10 8.37 1.18 2.56
CA CYS A 10 7.36 1.23 1.51
C CYS A 10 7.99 1.53 0.16
N ASP A 11 7.87 0.59 -0.79
CA ASP A 11 8.47 0.69 -2.12
C ASP A 11 7.98 1.91 -2.92
N PHE A 12 6.74 2.35 -2.70
CA PHE A 12 6.22 3.59 -3.32
C PHE A 12 7.08 4.81 -2.94
N PHE A 13 7.44 4.96 -1.66
CA PHE A 13 8.27 6.09 -1.23
C PHE A 13 9.75 5.88 -1.51
N ASN A 14 10.22 4.63 -1.47
CA ASN A 14 11.62 4.31 -1.65
C ASN A 14 12.00 4.32 -3.14
N GLU A 15 11.12 3.89 -4.05
CA GLU A 15 11.39 3.74 -5.48
C GLU A 15 10.65 4.77 -6.34
N GLN A 16 9.31 4.88 -6.22
CA GLN A 16 8.52 5.70 -7.15
C GLN A 16 8.57 7.21 -6.88
N MET A 17 8.89 7.61 -5.66
CA MET A 17 8.97 9.01 -5.25
C MET A 17 10.40 9.56 -5.20
N LYS A 18 11.37 8.86 -5.81
CA LYS A 18 12.76 9.35 -5.93
C LYS A 18 12.77 10.69 -6.66
N GLY A 19 13.35 11.72 -6.04
CA GLY A 19 13.45 13.07 -6.62
C GLY A 19 12.23 13.97 -6.41
N LEU A 20 11.18 13.48 -5.73
CA LEU A 20 9.94 14.22 -5.44
C LEU A 20 9.73 14.39 -3.91
N GLU A 21 10.77 14.80 -3.18
CA GLU A 21 10.78 14.76 -1.70
C GLU A 21 9.64 15.58 -1.07
N ALA A 22 9.29 16.75 -1.61
CA ALA A 22 8.18 17.55 -1.09
C ALA A 22 6.82 16.82 -1.19
N ILE A 23 6.55 16.15 -2.33
CA ILE A 23 5.33 15.39 -2.55
C ILE A 23 5.33 14.13 -1.68
N LYS A 24 6.48 13.47 -1.57
CA LYS A 24 6.70 12.31 -0.70
C LYS A 24 6.37 12.61 0.75
N GLU A 25 6.85 13.73 1.30
CA GLU A 25 6.54 14.14 2.67
C GLU A 25 5.05 14.45 2.87
N MET A 26 4.42 15.15 1.93
CA MET A 26 2.98 15.41 1.96
C MET A 26 2.16 14.11 1.97
N MET A 27 2.52 13.16 1.11
CA MET A 27 1.86 11.85 1.02
C MET A 27 2.08 11.02 2.28
N LYS A 28 3.29 11.02 2.86
CA LYS A 28 3.55 10.35 4.16
C LYS A 28 2.68 10.93 5.27
N ARG A 29 2.57 12.26 5.36
CA ARG A 29 1.70 12.90 6.36
C ARG A 29 0.24 12.49 6.20
N ARG A 30 -0.25 12.41 4.96
CA ARG A 30 -1.65 12.06 4.66
C ARG A 30 -1.97 10.59 4.92
N TYR A 31 -1.12 9.66 4.47
CA TYR A 31 -1.44 8.23 4.39
C TYR A 31 -0.65 7.36 5.37
N CYS A 32 0.32 7.90 6.10
CA CYS A 32 1.21 7.12 6.96
C CYS A 32 1.39 7.69 8.37
N LEU A 33 1.42 9.01 8.55
CA LEU A 33 1.65 9.66 9.86
C LEU A 33 0.35 10.12 10.55
N GLY A 34 -0.79 9.91 9.90
CA GLY A 34 -2.12 10.21 10.45
C GLY A 34 -2.98 8.95 10.43
N ASP A 35 -3.95 8.91 9.52
CA ASP A 35 -4.74 7.71 9.28
C ASP A 35 -4.19 6.93 8.07
N ASN A 36 -3.82 5.67 8.31
CA ASN A 36 -3.32 4.77 7.27
C ASN A 36 -4.39 3.79 6.77
N SER A 37 -5.63 3.88 7.27
CA SER A 37 -6.73 3.01 6.86
C SER A 37 -7.22 3.34 5.46
N ASP A 38 -7.07 4.61 5.04
CA ASP A 38 -7.33 5.08 3.67
C ASP A 38 -6.15 4.84 2.69
N CYS A 39 -5.08 4.17 3.12
CA CYS A 39 -3.93 3.89 2.24
C CYS A 39 -4.11 2.54 1.54
N ALA A 40 -4.37 2.56 0.23
CA ALA A 40 -4.58 1.37 -0.58
C ALA A 40 -3.43 0.34 -0.46
N ARG A 41 -2.18 0.81 -0.42
CA ARG A 41 -1.00 -0.04 -0.25
C ARG A 41 -0.97 -0.72 1.12
N HIS A 42 -1.35 0.01 2.16
CA HIS A 42 -1.41 -0.52 3.52
C HIS A 42 -2.54 -1.55 3.66
N MET A 43 -3.70 -1.31 3.04
CA MET A 43 -4.80 -2.28 3.05
C MET A 43 -4.41 -3.61 2.39
N VAL A 44 -3.72 -3.57 1.25
CA VAL A 44 -3.21 -4.79 0.60
C VAL A 44 -2.13 -5.46 1.46
N PHE A 45 -1.25 -4.69 2.08
CA PHE A 45 -0.23 -5.21 3.00
C PHE A 45 -0.85 -5.94 4.20
N GLN A 46 -1.88 -5.38 4.83
CA GLN A 46 -2.55 -6.01 5.98
C GLN A 46 -3.23 -7.33 5.59
N GLU A 47 -3.79 -7.42 4.38
CA GLU A 47 -4.55 -8.59 3.95
C GLU A 47 -3.68 -9.69 3.30
N LEU A 48 -2.60 -9.33 2.59
CA LEU A 48 -1.80 -10.26 1.78
C LEU A 48 -0.29 -10.22 2.07
N GLY A 49 0.16 -9.28 2.91
CA GLY A 49 1.58 -9.06 3.20
C GLY A 49 2.32 -8.23 2.14
N LYS A 50 3.55 -7.82 2.48
CA LYS A 50 4.38 -6.91 1.67
C LYS A 50 4.68 -7.42 0.26
N GLY A 51 4.92 -8.73 0.11
CA GLY A 51 5.27 -9.34 -1.17
C GLY A 51 4.16 -9.32 -2.22
N ARG A 52 2.93 -8.99 -1.82
CA ARG A 52 1.75 -8.96 -2.70
C ARG A 52 1.25 -7.54 -3.00
N VAL A 53 1.90 -6.50 -2.48
CA VAL A 53 1.54 -5.11 -2.78
C VAL A 53 2.04 -4.75 -4.19
N PRO A 54 1.15 -4.43 -5.15
CA PRO A 54 1.59 -4.12 -6.51
C PRO A 54 2.48 -2.88 -6.54
N PRO A 55 3.56 -2.86 -7.34
CA PRO A 55 4.45 -1.70 -7.43
C PRO A 55 3.73 -0.47 -8.01
N ASP A 56 2.76 -0.66 -8.90
CA ASP A 56 1.99 0.41 -9.54
C ASP A 56 0.82 0.93 -8.66
N LEU A 57 0.53 0.27 -7.53
CA LEU A 57 -0.55 0.69 -6.64
C LEU A 57 -0.12 1.92 -5.84
N ILE A 58 -0.83 3.03 -6.01
CA ILE A 58 -0.57 4.27 -5.27
C ILE A 58 -1.55 4.44 -4.08
N PRO A 59 -1.21 5.24 -3.04
CA PRO A 59 -1.96 5.26 -1.78
C PRO A 59 -3.45 5.59 -1.90
N ASN A 60 -3.87 6.41 -2.87
CA ASN A 60 -5.26 6.85 -3.02
C ASN A 60 -6.16 5.90 -3.84
N GLN A 61 -5.64 4.78 -4.35
CA GLN A 61 -6.40 3.84 -5.19
C GLN A 61 -7.12 2.77 -4.35
N THR A 62 -7.84 3.18 -3.31
CA THR A 62 -8.53 2.25 -2.38
C THR A 62 -9.58 1.40 -3.09
N GLU A 63 -10.21 1.93 -4.15
CA GLU A 63 -11.16 1.20 -5.01
C GLU A 63 -10.56 -0.07 -5.65
N LYS A 64 -9.24 -0.07 -5.93
CA LYS A 64 -8.56 -1.21 -6.57
C LYS A 64 -8.24 -2.33 -5.58
N VAL A 65 -8.20 -2.03 -4.29
CA VAL A 65 -7.75 -2.94 -3.22
C VAL A 65 -8.57 -4.22 -3.21
N ARG A 66 -9.90 -4.11 -3.25
CA ARG A 66 -10.81 -5.27 -3.25
C ARG A 66 -10.48 -6.20 -4.44
N ASN A 67 -10.36 -5.64 -5.64
CA ASN A 67 -10.06 -6.41 -6.84
C ASN A 67 -8.70 -7.11 -6.76
N ILE A 68 -7.70 -6.44 -6.20
CA ILE A 68 -6.37 -7.01 -5.98
C ILE A 68 -6.45 -8.20 -5.02
N ILE A 69 -7.08 -8.02 -3.86
CA ILE A 69 -7.23 -9.09 -2.85
C ILE A 69 -8.00 -10.28 -3.41
N THR A 70 -9.14 -10.02 -4.06
CA THR A 70 -9.94 -11.07 -4.69
C THR A 70 -9.13 -11.83 -5.74
N ARG A 71 -8.39 -11.12 -6.60
CA ARG A 71 -7.59 -11.76 -7.65
C ARG A 71 -6.47 -12.63 -7.08
N PHE A 72 -5.78 -12.17 -6.04
CA PHE A 72 -4.75 -12.98 -5.37
C PHE A 72 -5.35 -14.25 -4.74
N ARG A 73 -6.50 -14.13 -4.06
CA ARG A 73 -7.18 -15.29 -3.48
C ARG A 73 -7.72 -16.28 -4.52
N MET A 74 -8.00 -15.83 -5.74
CA MET A 74 -8.42 -16.71 -6.85
C MET A 74 -7.23 -17.41 -7.52
N ASP A 75 -6.08 -16.75 -7.61
CA ASP A 75 -4.85 -17.30 -8.21
C ASP A 75 -4.23 -18.43 -7.37
N GLU A 76 -4.49 -18.45 -6.06
CA GLU A 76 -4.04 -19.54 -5.16
C GLU A 76 -4.90 -20.82 -5.26
N GLY A 77 -6.00 -20.81 -6.04
CA GLY A 77 -6.90 -21.96 -6.17
C GLY A 77 -7.57 -22.39 -4.86
N PRO A 78 -8.62 -23.24 -4.89
CA PRO A 78 -9.06 -23.87 -3.66
C PRO A 78 -7.91 -24.77 -3.18
N ALA A 79 -7.40 -24.52 -1.99
CA ALA A 79 -6.53 -25.45 -1.29
C ALA A 79 -7.14 -26.86 -1.42
N SER A 80 -6.50 -27.70 -2.23
CA SER A 80 -6.85 -29.10 -2.45
C SER A 80 -5.86 -29.95 -1.68
#